data_AF-G4ZSL1-F1
#
_entry.id   AF-G4ZSL1-F1
#
_cell.length_a   1.000
_cell.length_b   1.000
_cell.length_c   1.000
_cell.angle_alpha   90.00
_cell.angle_beta   90.00
_cell.angle_gamma   90.00
#
_symmetry.space_group_name_H-M   'P 1'
#
loop_
_entity.id
_entity.type
_entity.pdbx_description
1 polymer ?
#
loop_
_entity_poly.entity_id
_entity_poly.type
_entity_poly.pdbx_seq_one_letter_code
_entity_poly.pdbx_strand_id
1 'polypeptide(L)'
;MDIEVEYLEASMNFGVERECPKTALPISVTSVGQALLTGKLDADAVRGTRKLKAAFDFSWGKKSTCSCKSARRPCIFIHGLGIKEELPRSQDSFEDYWGDEVQEHAPCCSSIKFAVLDTEHYAWTDAALQRKVCNRALAVSNSSTKSVISDTIIITHSMGNLILAGAIATKKCGLAASSSWMGLAGPMGGSMASDYFQASCADNTNAIIEQYADVFGMCPIQAAIKSMSTENGNCSSAGLNAAYKAAQSAYRTNVSALMCSESFSGILSAYQVNFWVLGHLIPHKSSKNDGVVEFESCSAGIEASKFGDTYTDRFYRTKLNHYDMQFRGGDAFLNKAKMPLKWFECLL
;
A
#
# COMPACT_ATOMS: atom_id res chain seq x y z
N MET A 1 22.07 30.28 3.81
CA MET A 1 22.10 31.00 2.52
C MET A 1 20.78 31.73 2.48
N ASP A 2 20.79 32.94 3.01
CA ASP A 2 19.60 33.77 3.18
C ASP A 2 19.36 34.53 1.88
N ILE A 3 18.13 34.46 1.38
CA ILE A 3 17.73 35.17 0.16
C ILE A 3 17.04 36.46 0.61
N GLU A 4 17.73 37.59 0.47
CA GLU A 4 17.12 38.92 0.54
C GLU A 4 16.37 39.21 -0.77
N VAL A 5 15.13 39.68 -0.65
CA VAL A 5 14.31 40.11 -1.79
C VAL A 5 14.09 41.61 -1.67
N GLU A 6 14.68 42.37 -2.59
CA GLU A 6 14.46 43.80 -2.77
C GLU A 6 13.31 44.03 -3.77
N TYR A 7 12.34 44.88 -3.41
CA TYR A 7 11.29 45.31 -4.34
C TYR A 7 11.79 46.50 -5.17
N LEU A 8 11.69 46.39 -6.50
CA LEU A 8 12.03 47.48 -7.42
C LEU A 8 11.00 48.62 -7.33
N GLU A 9 11.42 49.80 -6.86
CA GLU A 9 10.66 51.07 -6.89
C GLU A 9 10.71 51.76 -8.27
N ALA A 10 10.26 51.10 -9.33
CA ALA A 10 10.13 51.77 -10.63
C ALA A 10 8.87 51.32 -11.37
N SER A 11 7.90 52.25 -11.49
CA SER A 11 6.80 52.11 -12.44
C SER A 11 7.33 52.27 -13.86
N MET A 12 7.42 51.15 -14.60
CA MET A 12 7.73 51.19 -16.02
C MET A 12 6.51 51.69 -16.80
N ASN A 13 6.59 52.91 -17.31
CA ASN A 13 5.63 53.47 -18.26
C ASN A 13 5.81 52.81 -19.63
N PHE A 14 4.91 51.89 -19.98
CA PHE A 14 4.76 51.41 -21.35
C PHE A 14 3.66 52.22 -22.05
N GLY A 15 4.09 53.17 -22.87
CA GLY A 15 3.22 53.82 -23.85
C GLY A 15 2.95 52.90 -25.06
N VAL A 16 1.81 53.16 -25.69
CA VAL A 16 1.20 52.55 -26.89
C VAL A 16 0.15 51.47 -26.58
N GLU A 17 -1.10 51.91 -26.46
CA GLU A 17 -2.31 51.09 -26.60
C GLU A 17 -2.29 50.37 -27.96
N ARG A 18 -1.99 49.07 -27.93
CA ARG A 18 -2.44 48.15 -28.98
C ARG A 18 -3.62 47.38 -28.38
N GLU A 19 -4.81 47.66 -28.88
CA GLU A 19 -6.00 46.86 -28.55
C GLU A 19 -5.79 45.42 -29.06
N CYS A 20 -5.43 44.51 -28.17
CA CYS A 20 -5.54 43.09 -28.44
C CYS A 20 -7.03 42.73 -28.59
N PRO A 21 -7.42 41.99 -29.64
CA PRO A 21 -8.80 41.53 -29.76
C PRO A 21 -9.15 40.63 -28.57
N LYS A 22 -10.25 40.96 -27.87
CA LYS A 22 -10.75 40.19 -26.73
C LYS A 22 -11.26 38.83 -27.23
N THR A 23 -10.44 37.78 -27.15
CA THR A 23 -10.80 36.42 -27.60
C THR A 23 -11.60 35.62 -26.56
N ALA A 24 -11.83 36.17 -25.36
CA ALA A 24 -12.59 35.50 -24.31
C ALA A 24 -13.56 36.46 -23.61
N LEU A 25 -14.80 36.02 -23.48
CA LEU A 25 -15.80 36.69 -22.65
C LEU A 25 -15.42 36.52 -21.17
N PRO A 26 -15.57 37.54 -20.32
CA PRO A 26 -15.34 37.40 -18.89
C PRO A 26 -16.32 36.37 -18.33
N ILE A 27 -15.76 35.27 -17.79
CA ILE A 27 -16.54 34.24 -17.11
C ILE A 27 -16.86 34.80 -15.72
N SER A 28 -18.15 34.84 -15.37
CA SER A 28 -18.56 35.22 -14.02
C SER A 28 -18.02 34.19 -13.03
N VAL A 29 -17.12 34.65 -12.16
CA VAL A 29 -16.58 33.83 -11.08
C VAL A 29 -17.46 34.05 -9.85
N THR A 30 -17.81 32.97 -9.14
CA THR A 30 -18.51 33.09 -7.86
C THR A 30 -17.60 33.77 -6.84
N SER A 31 -18.18 34.39 -5.81
CA SER A 31 -17.42 35.01 -4.71
C SER A 31 -16.42 34.04 -4.05
N VAL A 32 -16.77 32.75 -3.99
CA VAL A 32 -15.89 31.68 -3.51
C VAL A 32 -14.73 31.42 -4.49
N GLY A 33 -15.01 31.37 -5.79
CA GLY A 33 -13.96 31.19 -6.81
C GLY A 33 -12.99 32.38 -6.86
N GLN A 34 -13.49 33.60 -6.63
CA GLN A 34 -12.66 34.79 -6.55
C GLN A 34 -11.75 34.78 -5.32
N ALA A 35 -12.24 34.32 -4.16
CA ALA A 35 -11.42 34.17 -2.94
C ALA A 35 -10.31 33.12 -3.09
N LEU A 36 -10.59 32.02 -3.81
CA LEU A 36 -9.60 30.97 -4.13
C LEU A 36 -8.52 31.47 -5.10
N LEU A 37 -8.89 32.28 -6.09
CA LEU A 37 -7.95 32.79 -7.10
C LEU A 37 -7.10 33.96 -6.61
N THR A 38 -7.62 34.75 -5.66
CA THR A 38 -6.96 36.00 -5.20
C THR A 38 -6.38 35.89 -3.79
N GLY A 39 -6.69 34.83 -3.05
CA GLY A 39 -6.25 34.63 -1.66
C GLY A 39 -6.86 35.62 -0.67
N LYS A 40 -7.77 36.50 -1.09
CA LYS A 40 -8.46 37.48 -0.23
C LYS A 40 -9.88 37.01 0.06
N LEU A 41 -10.12 36.61 1.31
CA LEU A 41 -11.46 36.31 1.81
C LEU A 41 -12.12 37.61 2.30
N ASP A 42 -13.15 38.07 1.60
CA ASP A 42 -14.01 39.15 2.07
C ASP A 42 -14.83 38.67 3.28
N ALA A 43 -14.57 39.28 4.45
CA ALA A 43 -15.19 38.91 5.71
C ALA A 43 -16.73 39.07 5.70
N ASP A 44 -17.25 39.92 4.81
CA ASP A 44 -18.69 40.19 4.69
C ASP A 44 -19.44 39.17 3.81
N ALA A 45 -18.74 38.44 2.92
CA ALA A 45 -19.34 37.34 2.15
C ALA A 45 -19.63 36.09 3.01
N VAL A 46 -19.02 35.99 4.19
CA VAL A 46 -19.18 34.89 5.14
C VAL A 46 -20.32 35.15 6.14
N ARG A 47 -20.87 36.38 6.18
CA ARG A 47 -21.89 36.81 7.16
C ARG A 47 -23.33 36.48 6.78
N GLY A 48 -23.55 35.77 5.67
CA GLY A 48 -24.84 35.17 5.32
C GLY A 48 -25.04 33.86 6.07
N THR A 49 -25.80 33.92 7.18
CA THR A 49 -26.23 32.80 8.05
C THR A 49 -25.96 31.39 7.52
N ARG A 50 -24.82 30.81 7.92
CA ARG A 50 -24.57 29.36 7.88
C ARG A 50 -25.61 28.70 8.80
N LYS A 51 -26.80 28.39 8.28
CA LYS A 51 -27.76 27.49 8.94
C LYS A 51 -27.29 26.04 8.76
N LEU A 52 -26.09 25.74 9.24
CA LEU A 52 -25.73 24.37 9.55
C LEU A 52 -26.48 24.05 10.83
N LYS A 53 -27.57 23.30 10.70
CA LYS A 53 -28.14 22.55 11.83
C LYS A 53 -26.95 21.79 12.44
N ALA A 54 -26.72 21.89 13.74
CA ALA A 54 -25.71 21.10 14.43
C ALA A 54 -26.10 19.61 14.29
N ALA A 55 -25.73 19.02 13.16
CA ALA A 55 -25.78 17.60 12.96
C ALA A 55 -24.41 17.10 13.41
N PHE A 56 -24.45 16.17 14.36
CA PHE A 56 -23.34 15.49 14.97
C PHE A 56 -22.66 16.31 16.08
N ASP A 57 -23.11 16.00 17.29
CA ASP A 57 -22.27 15.99 18.48
C ASP A 57 -20.86 15.56 18.07
N PHE A 58 -19.89 16.47 18.14
CA PHE A 58 -18.48 16.17 17.89
C PHE A 58 -17.98 15.41 19.12
N SER A 59 -18.54 14.21 19.30
CA SER A 59 -17.90 13.19 20.12
C SER A 59 -16.58 12.93 19.41
N TRP A 60 -15.51 13.56 19.90
CA TRP A 60 -14.17 13.05 19.75
C TRP A 60 -14.28 11.58 20.14
N GLY A 61 -14.42 10.72 19.13
CA GLY A 61 -14.58 9.29 19.35
C GLY A 61 -13.46 8.93 20.31
N LYS A 62 -13.83 8.43 21.50
CA LYS A 62 -12.88 8.09 22.58
C LYS A 62 -11.63 7.55 21.91
N LYS A 63 -10.46 8.16 22.16
CA LYS A 63 -9.18 7.59 21.70
C LYS A 63 -9.25 6.11 22.09
N SER A 64 -9.46 5.25 21.09
CA SER A 64 -9.58 3.82 21.33
C SER A 64 -8.19 3.41 21.76
N THR A 65 -7.99 3.23 23.06
CA THR A 65 -6.73 2.71 23.59
C THR A 65 -6.71 1.23 23.27
N CYS A 66 -6.31 0.91 22.05
CA CYS A 66 -6.11 -0.47 21.65
C CYS A 66 -4.95 -1.04 22.45
N SER A 67 -5.13 -2.27 22.92
CA SER A 67 -4.15 -3.02 23.68
C SER A 67 -4.20 -4.46 23.20
N CYS A 68 -3.09 -5.17 23.36
CA CYS A 68 -3.04 -6.55 22.92
C CYS A 68 -4.04 -7.41 23.70
N LYS A 69 -4.91 -8.13 22.99
CA LYS A 69 -5.92 -9.05 23.51
C LYS A 69 -5.46 -10.50 23.51
N SER A 70 -4.25 -10.78 23.03
CA SER A 70 -3.62 -12.10 22.98
C SER A 70 -2.27 -12.12 23.69
N ALA A 71 -1.64 -13.30 23.75
CA ALA A 71 -0.29 -13.41 24.26
C ALA A 71 0.69 -12.65 23.34
N ARG A 72 1.54 -11.81 23.95
CA ARG A 72 2.61 -11.11 23.23
C ARG A 72 3.60 -12.12 22.67
N ARG A 73 3.94 -11.96 21.40
CA ARG A 73 4.77 -12.90 20.63
C ARG A 73 5.82 -12.16 19.81
N PRO A 74 6.97 -12.78 19.48
CA PRO A 74 7.87 -12.23 18.47
C PRO A 74 7.12 -11.97 17.16
N CYS A 75 7.38 -10.81 16.57
CA CYS A 75 6.82 -10.40 15.30
C CYS A 75 7.89 -10.40 14.22
N ILE A 76 7.52 -10.84 13.02
CA ILE A 76 8.35 -10.71 11.84
C ILE A 76 7.60 -10.09 10.67
N PHE A 77 8.20 -9.05 10.11
CA PHE A 77 7.72 -8.33 8.95
C PHE A 77 8.45 -8.81 7.69
N ILE A 78 7.70 -9.16 6.66
CA ILE A 78 8.21 -9.69 5.38
C ILE A 78 7.71 -8.76 4.27
N HIS A 79 8.64 -8.00 3.70
CA HIS A 79 8.33 -7.03 2.64
C HIS A 79 7.96 -7.72 1.31
N GLY A 80 7.47 -6.90 0.38
CA GLY A 80 7.13 -7.30 -0.99
C GLY A 80 8.23 -7.00 -2.01
N LEU A 81 7.82 -6.69 -3.23
CA LEU A 81 8.68 -6.35 -4.37
C LEU A 81 9.60 -5.15 -4.07
N GLY A 82 10.79 -5.12 -4.69
CA GLY A 82 11.58 -3.89 -4.85
C GLY A 82 12.94 -3.86 -4.14
N ILE A 83 13.27 -4.90 -3.36
CA ILE A 83 14.52 -4.92 -2.59
C ILE A 83 15.57 -5.74 -3.35
N LYS A 84 16.69 -5.10 -3.68
CA LYS A 84 17.81 -5.70 -4.42
C LYS A 84 18.89 -6.25 -3.49
N GLU A 85 19.22 -5.49 -2.46
CA GLU A 85 20.28 -5.83 -1.53
C GLU A 85 19.71 -6.59 -0.33
N GLU A 86 19.90 -7.91 -0.30
CA GLU A 86 19.51 -8.72 0.84
C GLU A 86 20.50 -8.59 2.00
N LEU A 87 19.98 -8.68 3.23
CA LEU A 87 20.81 -8.70 4.43
C LEU A 87 20.91 -10.12 5.00
N PRO A 88 22.07 -10.50 5.57
CA PRO A 88 22.33 -11.88 6.01
C PRO A 88 21.51 -12.30 7.23
N ARG A 89 20.94 -11.35 7.98
CA ARG A 89 20.09 -11.58 9.16
C ARG A 89 18.83 -10.70 9.10
N SER A 90 17.81 -11.05 9.89
CA SER A 90 16.68 -10.14 10.10
C SER A 90 17.15 -8.91 10.87
N GLN A 91 16.63 -7.74 10.48
CA GLN A 91 17.01 -6.45 11.05
C GLN A 91 16.08 -6.04 12.20
N ASP A 92 16.55 -5.11 13.02
CA ASP A 92 15.76 -4.48 14.09
C ASP A 92 14.91 -3.32 13.58
N SER A 93 15.25 -2.72 12.43
CA SER A 93 14.46 -1.70 11.75
C SER A 93 14.49 -1.91 10.24
N PHE A 94 13.47 -1.40 9.54
CA PHE A 94 13.46 -1.30 8.08
C PHE A 94 12.51 -0.19 7.61
N GLU A 95 12.80 1.02 8.08
CA GLU A 95 11.93 2.20 7.96
C GLU A 95 11.69 2.62 6.50
N ASP A 96 12.70 2.42 5.64
CA ASP A 96 12.61 2.68 4.21
C ASP A 96 11.45 1.93 3.54
N TYR A 97 11.06 0.76 4.08
CA TYR A 97 9.94 -0.02 3.59
C TYR A 97 8.70 0.10 4.48
N TRP A 98 8.84 -0.03 5.80
CA TRP A 98 7.71 -0.17 6.72
C TRP A 98 7.34 1.11 7.49
N GLY A 99 8.08 2.20 7.26
CA GLY A 99 7.95 3.41 8.07
C GLY A 99 8.60 3.26 9.45
N ASP A 100 8.72 4.37 10.14
CA ASP A 100 9.31 4.52 11.47
C ASP A 100 8.31 4.30 12.61
N GLU A 101 7.02 4.55 12.37
CA GLU A 101 6.00 4.48 13.43
C GLU A 101 5.57 3.04 13.79
N VAL A 102 5.72 2.06 12.89
CA VAL A 102 5.10 0.72 13.06
C VAL A 102 5.49 0.01 14.36
N GLN A 103 6.69 0.27 14.89
CA GLN A 103 7.17 -0.35 16.13
C GLN A 103 6.41 0.15 17.35
N GLU A 104 5.94 1.39 17.34
CA GLU A 104 5.17 2.01 18.42
C GLU A 104 3.71 1.53 18.42
N HIS A 105 3.22 1.08 17.27
CA HIS A 105 1.85 0.63 17.03
C HIS A 105 1.68 -0.89 17.08
N ALA A 106 2.60 -1.60 17.74
CA ALA A 106 2.69 -3.06 17.76
C ALA A 106 2.47 -3.68 19.15
N PRO A 107 1.33 -3.45 19.84
CA PRO A 107 1.17 -3.82 21.26
C PRO A 107 1.25 -5.33 21.52
N CYS A 108 0.96 -6.16 20.50
CA CYS A 108 1.07 -7.62 20.59
C CYS A 108 2.46 -8.19 20.30
N CYS A 109 3.40 -7.35 19.86
CA CYS A 109 4.76 -7.77 19.60
C CYS A 109 5.59 -7.73 20.89
N SER A 110 6.22 -8.85 21.26
CA SER A 110 7.23 -8.86 22.34
C SER A 110 8.62 -8.43 21.83
N SER A 111 8.87 -8.64 20.55
CA SER A 111 10.02 -8.15 19.78
C SER A 111 9.60 -8.03 18.33
N ILE A 112 10.31 -7.21 17.55
CA ILE A 112 10.02 -6.99 16.13
C ILE A 112 11.30 -7.26 15.34
N LYS A 113 11.16 -7.98 14.23
CA LYS A 113 12.24 -8.21 13.27
C LYS A 113 11.74 -7.98 11.85
N PHE A 114 12.62 -7.53 10.97
CA PHE A 114 12.33 -7.32 9.55
C PHE A 114 13.19 -8.26 8.71
N ALA A 115 12.56 -9.08 7.87
CA ALA A 115 13.26 -9.87 6.88
C ALA A 115 13.57 -8.99 5.67
N VAL A 116 14.85 -8.74 5.38
CA VAL A 116 15.32 -8.01 4.19
C VAL A 116 15.95 -9.01 3.22
N LEU A 117 15.25 -9.28 2.13
CA LEU A 117 15.60 -10.32 1.15
C LEU A 117 15.54 -9.76 -0.27
N ASP A 118 16.27 -10.38 -1.20
CA ASP A 118 16.22 -9.98 -2.60
C ASP A 118 14.88 -10.41 -3.19
N THR A 119 14.00 -9.43 -3.36
CA THR A 119 12.66 -9.56 -3.93
C THR A 119 12.51 -8.77 -5.22
N GLU A 120 13.63 -8.37 -5.82
CA GLU A 120 13.68 -7.78 -7.16
C GLU A 120 14.03 -8.86 -8.19
N HIS A 121 15.11 -9.61 -7.94
CA HIS A 121 15.69 -10.50 -8.94
C HIS A 121 15.12 -11.91 -8.92
N TYR A 122 14.37 -12.28 -7.88
CA TYR A 122 13.84 -13.63 -7.71
C TYR A 122 12.31 -13.67 -7.77
N ALA A 123 11.79 -14.67 -8.50
CA ALA A 123 10.37 -14.98 -8.53
C ALA A 123 9.87 -15.40 -7.13
N TRP A 124 8.62 -15.10 -6.79
CA TRP A 124 8.04 -15.57 -5.51
C TRP A 124 7.95 -17.11 -5.42
N THR A 125 7.99 -17.79 -6.56
CA THR A 125 8.05 -19.25 -6.70
C THR A 125 9.46 -19.83 -6.51
N ASP A 126 10.50 -18.98 -6.40
CA ASP A 126 11.87 -19.44 -6.22
C ASP A 126 12.05 -20.20 -4.90
N ALA A 127 12.60 -21.41 -5.00
CA ALA A 127 12.70 -22.31 -3.86
C ALA A 127 13.72 -21.84 -2.81
N ALA A 128 14.75 -21.09 -3.21
CA ALA A 128 15.74 -20.53 -2.30
C ALA A 128 15.17 -19.32 -1.56
N LEU A 129 14.49 -18.40 -2.26
CA LEU A 129 13.79 -17.26 -1.66
C LEU A 129 12.73 -17.72 -0.64
N GLN A 130 11.90 -18.69 -1.00
CA GLN A 130 10.91 -19.29 -0.08
C GLN A 130 11.57 -19.89 1.17
N ARG A 131 12.70 -20.59 1.00
CA ARG A 131 13.47 -21.14 2.13
C ARG A 131 14.08 -20.02 2.99
N LYS A 132 14.58 -18.94 2.38
CA LYS A 132 15.08 -17.77 3.12
C LYS A 132 13.97 -17.16 3.97
N VAL A 133 12.78 -16.92 3.41
CA VAL A 133 11.62 -16.41 4.17
C VAL A 133 11.27 -17.34 5.35
N CYS A 134 11.16 -18.65 5.12
CA CYS A 134 10.92 -19.61 6.20
C CYS A 134 12.00 -19.54 7.28
N ASN A 135 13.28 -19.53 6.90
CA ASN A 135 14.38 -19.47 7.86
C ASN A 135 14.35 -18.18 8.69
N ARG A 136 13.99 -17.05 8.09
CA ARG A 136 13.83 -15.78 8.82
C ARG A 136 12.70 -15.89 9.86
N ALA A 137 11.55 -16.46 9.47
CA ALA A 137 10.41 -16.60 10.36
C ALA A 137 10.60 -17.68 11.45
N LEU A 138 11.31 -18.77 11.15
CA LEU A 138 11.64 -19.79 12.16
C LEU A 138 12.59 -19.24 13.22
N ALA A 139 13.50 -18.34 12.85
CA ALA A 139 14.55 -17.84 13.73
C ALA A 139 14.09 -16.81 14.78
N VAL A 140 12.87 -16.25 14.67
CA VAL A 140 12.43 -15.20 15.61
C VAL A 140 11.84 -15.74 16.91
N SER A 141 11.43 -17.01 16.93
CA SER A 141 10.82 -17.65 18.10
C SER A 141 11.57 -18.92 18.46
N ASN A 142 12.01 -19.01 19.72
CA ASN A 142 12.69 -20.19 20.26
C ASN A 142 11.77 -21.42 20.36
N SER A 143 10.45 -21.24 20.28
CA SER A 143 9.47 -22.33 20.25
C SER A 143 9.31 -22.96 18.86
N SER A 144 9.89 -22.34 17.82
CA SER A 144 9.84 -22.90 16.48
C SER A 144 10.66 -24.18 16.39
N THR A 145 10.20 -25.12 15.57
CA THR A 145 10.97 -26.33 15.23
C THR A 145 11.82 -26.07 13.99
N LYS A 146 12.48 -27.10 13.44
CA LYS A 146 13.25 -26.97 12.19
C LYS A 146 12.39 -26.58 10.98
N SER A 147 11.07 -26.80 11.03
CA SER A 147 10.19 -26.62 9.86
C SER A 147 8.80 -26.08 10.21
N VAL A 148 8.52 -25.75 11.47
CA VAL A 148 7.22 -25.21 11.90
C VAL A 148 7.45 -23.93 12.69
N ILE A 149 6.86 -22.83 12.22
CA ILE A 149 6.91 -21.51 12.84
C ILE A 149 5.88 -21.47 13.97
N SER A 150 6.35 -21.29 15.20
CA SER A 150 5.52 -21.33 16.41
C SER A 150 5.62 -20.03 17.19
N ASP A 151 4.55 -19.68 17.91
CA ASP A 151 4.47 -18.52 18.80
C ASP A 151 4.92 -17.21 18.12
N THR A 152 4.59 -17.04 16.84
CA THR A 152 5.07 -15.90 16.04
C THR A 152 3.90 -15.17 15.39
N ILE A 153 3.95 -13.84 15.36
CA ILE A 153 3.05 -13.02 14.55
C ILE A 153 3.80 -12.65 13.27
N ILE A 154 3.28 -13.07 12.12
CA ILE A 154 3.89 -12.82 10.82
C ILE A 154 3.08 -11.76 10.09
N ILE A 155 3.76 -10.71 9.64
CA ILE A 155 3.17 -9.63 8.86
C ILE A 155 3.80 -9.67 7.48
N THR A 156 2.99 -9.81 6.44
CA THR A 156 3.47 -9.85 5.06
C THR A 156 2.79 -8.78 4.22
N HIS A 157 3.56 -8.08 3.41
CA HIS A 157 3.04 -7.08 2.48
C HIS A 157 3.31 -7.48 1.02
N SER A 158 2.34 -7.22 0.14
CA SER A 158 2.48 -7.39 -1.31
C SER A 158 3.03 -8.79 -1.67
N MET A 159 4.10 -8.88 -2.48
CA MET A 159 4.74 -10.14 -2.87
C MET A 159 5.16 -11.03 -1.68
N GLY A 160 5.41 -10.46 -0.50
CA GLY A 160 5.74 -11.21 0.72
C GLY A 160 4.67 -12.24 1.09
N ASN A 161 3.39 -11.94 0.81
CA ASN A 161 2.28 -12.88 1.01
C ASN A 161 2.45 -14.12 0.13
N LEU A 162 2.77 -13.92 -1.16
CA LEU A 162 2.98 -15.01 -2.12
C LEU A 162 4.18 -15.86 -1.76
N ILE A 163 5.30 -15.24 -1.35
CA ILE A 163 6.50 -15.99 -0.98
C ILE A 163 6.21 -16.90 0.21
N LEU A 164 5.58 -16.37 1.27
CA LEU A 164 5.26 -17.19 2.45
C LEU A 164 4.21 -18.26 2.13
N ALA A 165 3.15 -17.91 1.39
CA ALA A 165 2.12 -18.85 0.95
C ALA A 165 2.72 -19.99 0.11
N GLY A 166 3.58 -19.65 -0.85
CA GLY A 166 4.29 -20.60 -1.68
C GLY A 166 5.25 -21.49 -0.87
N ALA A 167 5.93 -20.92 0.11
CA ALA A 167 6.81 -21.66 1.00
C ALA A 167 6.04 -22.69 1.86
N ILE A 168 4.85 -22.32 2.34
CA ILE A 168 3.95 -23.24 3.06
C ILE A 168 3.41 -24.31 2.12
N ALA A 169 2.92 -23.91 0.94
CA ALA A 169 2.36 -24.83 -0.06
C ALA A 169 3.40 -25.87 -0.54
N THR A 170 4.67 -25.48 -0.67
CA THR A 170 5.78 -26.36 -1.06
C THR A 170 6.51 -27.00 0.13
N LYS A 171 5.93 -26.88 1.34
CA LYS A 171 6.41 -27.51 2.57
C LYS A 171 7.84 -27.12 2.98
N LYS A 172 8.29 -25.90 2.63
CA LYS A 172 9.55 -25.34 3.16
C LYS A 172 9.44 -25.03 4.65
N CYS A 173 8.26 -24.61 5.08
CA CYS A 173 7.87 -24.51 6.49
C CYS A 173 6.35 -24.66 6.63
N GLY A 174 5.88 -24.84 7.85
CA GLY A 174 4.46 -24.77 8.23
C GLY A 174 4.22 -23.72 9.31
N LEU A 175 2.95 -23.39 9.56
CA LEU A 175 2.54 -22.46 10.61
C LEU A 175 1.84 -23.23 11.73
N ALA A 176 2.30 -23.10 12.97
CA ALA A 176 1.62 -23.68 14.12
C ALA A 176 0.37 -22.87 14.49
N ALA A 177 -0.59 -23.50 15.17
CA ALA A 177 -1.81 -22.83 15.66
C ALA A 177 -1.53 -21.71 16.69
N SER A 178 -0.35 -21.70 17.31
CA SER A 178 0.06 -20.63 18.23
C SER A 178 0.62 -19.38 17.52
N SER A 179 0.78 -19.46 16.20
CA SER A 179 1.21 -18.35 15.36
C SER A 179 0.00 -17.66 14.70
N SER A 180 0.20 -16.42 14.27
CA SER A 180 -0.82 -15.66 13.54
C SER A 180 -0.21 -15.02 12.31
N TRP A 181 -0.96 -14.97 11.21
CA TRP A 181 -0.50 -14.38 9.95
C TRP A 181 -1.42 -13.23 9.51
N MET A 182 -0.86 -12.04 9.39
CA MET A 182 -1.50 -10.84 8.87
C MET A 182 -1.03 -10.59 7.44
N GLY A 183 -1.94 -10.68 6.48
CA GLY A 183 -1.66 -10.42 5.08
C GLY A 183 -2.13 -9.04 4.65
N LEU A 184 -1.23 -8.27 4.03
CA LEU A 184 -1.48 -6.90 3.58
C LEU A 184 -1.26 -6.83 2.07
N ALA A 185 -2.25 -6.37 1.31
CA ALA A 185 -2.12 -6.04 -0.11
C ALA A 185 -1.53 -7.16 -1.01
N GLY A 186 -1.74 -8.43 -0.66
CA GLY A 186 -1.09 -9.55 -1.36
C GLY A 186 -1.67 -9.79 -2.76
N PRO A 187 -0.88 -9.88 -3.84
CA PRO A 187 -1.40 -10.22 -5.17
C PRO A 187 -1.66 -11.73 -5.30
N MET A 188 -2.56 -12.29 -4.51
CA MET A 188 -2.77 -13.74 -4.41
C MET A 188 -3.36 -14.36 -5.68
N GLY A 189 -3.95 -13.56 -6.58
CA GLY A 189 -4.33 -13.92 -7.95
C GLY A 189 -3.49 -13.22 -9.03
N GLY A 190 -2.32 -12.69 -8.66
CA GLY A 190 -1.47 -11.87 -9.53
C GLY A 190 -1.89 -10.40 -9.58
N SER A 191 -1.19 -9.63 -10.40
CA SER A 191 -1.35 -8.19 -10.53
C SER A 191 -1.36 -7.79 -11.99
N MET A 192 -2.39 -7.04 -12.40
CA MET A 192 -2.43 -6.45 -13.74
C MET A 192 -1.38 -5.36 -13.94
N ALA A 193 -0.82 -4.80 -12.86
CA ALA A 193 0.36 -3.96 -12.96
C ALA A 193 1.54 -4.74 -13.54
N SER A 194 1.75 -5.98 -13.10
CA SER A 194 2.79 -6.86 -13.64
C SER A 194 2.60 -7.10 -15.14
N ASP A 195 1.39 -7.46 -15.56
CA ASP A 195 1.08 -7.68 -16.98
C ASP A 195 1.30 -6.39 -17.80
N TYR A 196 0.84 -5.24 -17.27
CA TYR A 196 0.97 -3.95 -17.91
C TYR A 196 2.45 -3.55 -18.10
N PHE A 197 3.29 -3.73 -17.08
CA PHE A 197 4.72 -3.42 -17.16
C PHE A 197 5.46 -4.38 -18.11
N GLN A 198 5.08 -5.66 -18.14
CA GLN A 198 5.62 -6.63 -19.08
C GLN A 198 5.32 -6.26 -20.53
N ALA A 199 4.06 -5.93 -20.83
CA ALA A 199 3.67 -5.47 -22.17
C ALA A 199 4.41 -4.18 -22.55
N SER A 200 4.45 -3.20 -21.63
CA SER A 200 5.09 -1.90 -21.89
C SER A 200 6.58 -2.05 -22.23
N CYS A 201 7.33 -2.89 -21.52
CA CYS A 201 8.75 -3.12 -21.83
C CYS A 201 8.98 -4.01 -23.08
N ALA A 202 7.98 -4.79 -23.53
CA ALA A 202 8.10 -5.63 -24.72
C ALA A 202 7.84 -4.83 -26.01
N ASP A 203 6.86 -3.92 -25.98
CA ASP A 203 6.39 -3.22 -27.17
C ASP A 203 7.08 -1.85 -27.39
N ASN A 204 8.03 -1.46 -26.51
CA ASN A 204 8.65 -0.11 -26.48
C ASN A 204 7.63 1.04 -26.50
N THR A 205 6.36 0.76 -26.19
CA THR A 205 5.24 1.67 -26.41
C THR A 205 4.43 1.79 -25.14
N ASN A 206 4.59 2.94 -24.49
CA ASN A 206 3.53 3.71 -23.82
C ASN A 206 4.15 5.02 -23.33
N ALA A 207 3.38 6.11 -23.38
CA ALA A 207 3.79 7.46 -22.95
C ALA A 207 4.32 7.52 -21.48
N ILE A 208 4.09 6.49 -20.66
CA ILE A 208 4.69 6.36 -19.32
C ILE A 208 6.17 6.00 -19.40
N ILE A 209 6.61 5.21 -20.39
CA ILE A 209 8.03 4.94 -20.61
C ILE A 209 8.73 6.25 -21.00
N GLU A 210 8.15 7.08 -21.86
CA GLU A 210 8.81 8.33 -22.26
C GLU A 210 8.80 9.42 -21.17
N GLN A 211 7.79 9.46 -20.28
CA GLN A 211 7.68 10.49 -19.25
C GLN A 211 8.19 10.05 -17.85
N TYR A 212 8.31 8.74 -17.60
CA TYR A 212 8.67 8.16 -16.30
C TYR A 212 9.64 6.97 -16.38
N ALA A 213 10.26 6.64 -17.52
CA ALA A 213 11.31 5.60 -17.59
C ALA A 213 12.48 5.90 -16.63
N ASP A 214 12.89 7.17 -16.54
CA ASP A 214 13.93 7.61 -15.61
C ASP A 214 13.48 7.56 -14.14
N VAL A 215 12.17 7.59 -13.88
CA VAL A 215 11.59 7.57 -12.53
C VAL A 215 11.36 6.14 -12.03
N PHE A 216 11.09 5.19 -12.92
CA PHE A 216 10.73 3.83 -12.53
C PHE A 216 11.81 2.78 -12.81
N GLY A 217 12.73 2.96 -13.77
CA GLY A 217 13.85 2.03 -14.00
C GLY A 217 13.45 0.56 -14.11
N MET A 218 12.21 0.27 -14.54
CA MET A 218 11.60 -1.06 -14.46
C MET A 218 11.96 -1.98 -15.63
N CYS A 219 12.49 -1.46 -16.73
CA CYS A 219 12.96 -2.26 -17.85
C CYS A 219 14.48 -2.51 -17.75
N PRO A 220 14.98 -3.73 -18.01
CA PRO A 220 14.21 -4.92 -18.35
C PRO A 220 13.43 -5.45 -17.13
N ILE A 221 12.22 -5.97 -17.37
CA ILE A 221 11.37 -6.48 -16.29
C ILE A 221 12.04 -7.66 -15.60
N GLN A 222 12.19 -7.51 -14.28
CA GLN A 222 12.84 -8.47 -13.40
C GLN A 222 11.95 -9.68 -13.10
N ALA A 223 12.57 -10.77 -12.64
CA ALA A 223 11.86 -12.04 -12.43
C ALA A 223 10.74 -11.94 -11.38
N ALA A 224 10.91 -11.09 -10.36
CA ALA A 224 9.89 -10.85 -9.34
C ALA A 224 8.59 -10.33 -9.97
N ILE A 225 8.67 -9.27 -10.79
CA ILE A 225 7.50 -8.72 -11.49
C ILE A 225 6.87 -9.78 -12.39
N LYS A 226 7.64 -10.44 -13.27
CA LYS A 226 7.13 -11.49 -14.17
C LYS A 226 6.38 -12.59 -13.43
N SER A 227 6.89 -12.98 -12.27
CA SER A 227 6.25 -14.01 -11.45
C SER A 227 4.91 -13.60 -10.86
N MET A 228 4.57 -12.30 -10.83
CA MET A 228 3.29 -11.79 -10.33
C MET A 228 2.24 -11.55 -11.42
N SER A 229 2.43 -12.12 -12.62
CA SER A 229 1.47 -12.02 -13.73
C SER A 229 0.07 -12.48 -13.31
N THR A 230 -0.98 -11.85 -13.84
CA THR A 230 -2.38 -12.18 -13.47
C THR A 230 -2.68 -13.66 -13.70
N GLU A 231 -3.30 -14.31 -12.72
CA GLU A 231 -3.68 -15.72 -12.83
C GLU A 231 -4.61 -15.93 -14.03
N ASN A 232 -4.28 -16.93 -14.86
CA ASN A 232 -4.95 -17.23 -16.14
C ASN A 232 -4.93 -16.07 -17.16
N GLY A 233 -4.08 -15.04 -16.94
CA GLY A 233 -3.83 -13.96 -17.90
C GLY A 233 -2.76 -14.33 -18.94
N ASN A 234 -2.54 -13.43 -19.90
CA ASN A 234 -1.66 -13.65 -21.05
C ASN A 234 -0.19 -13.83 -20.68
N CYS A 235 0.28 -13.19 -19.60
CA CYS A 235 1.66 -13.30 -19.13
C CYS A 235 1.86 -14.49 -18.16
N SER A 236 0.80 -15.24 -17.84
CA SER A 236 0.88 -16.39 -16.94
C SER A 236 1.14 -17.71 -17.66
N SER A 237 1.64 -18.68 -16.91
CA SER A 237 1.87 -20.06 -17.38
C SER A 237 1.03 -21.04 -16.57
N ALA A 238 0.84 -22.26 -17.09
CA ALA A 238 0.16 -23.33 -16.35
C ALA A 238 0.83 -23.62 -15.00
N GLY A 239 2.17 -23.58 -14.95
CA GLY A 239 2.94 -23.74 -13.72
C GLY A 239 2.70 -22.61 -12.72
N LEU A 240 2.66 -21.36 -13.18
CA LEU A 240 2.36 -20.21 -12.33
C LEU A 240 0.93 -20.25 -11.79
N ASN A 241 -0.06 -20.61 -12.64
CA ASN A 241 -1.45 -20.78 -12.21
C ASN A 241 -1.60 -21.91 -11.17
N ALA A 242 -0.88 -23.02 -11.34
CA ALA A 242 -0.86 -24.09 -10.33
C ALA A 242 -0.24 -23.61 -9.01
N ALA A 243 0.83 -22.82 -9.08
CA ALA A 243 1.45 -22.22 -7.90
C ALA A 243 0.49 -21.27 -7.17
N TYR A 244 -0.24 -20.41 -7.90
CA TYR A 244 -1.27 -19.54 -7.32
C TYR A 244 -2.33 -20.33 -6.56
N LYS A 245 -2.92 -21.35 -7.18
CA LYS A 245 -3.94 -22.20 -6.52
C LYS A 245 -3.43 -22.82 -5.23
N ALA A 246 -2.19 -23.31 -5.24
CA ALA A 246 -1.57 -23.89 -4.04
C ALA A 246 -1.30 -22.82 -2.97
N ALA A 247 -0.77 -21.66 -3.35
CA ALA A 247 -0.52 -20.54 -2.46
C ALA A 247 -1.82 -19.98 -1.86
N GLN A 248 -2.86 -19.77 -2.66
CA GLN A 248 -4.19 -19.33 -2.22
C GLN A 248 -4.82 -20.32 -1.23
N SER A 249 -4.64 -21.63 -1.44
CA SER A 249 -5.08 -22.64 -0.47
C SER A 249 -4.34 -22.50 0.85
N ALA A 250 -3.01 -22.41 0.82
CA ALA A 250 -2.19 -22.21 2.03
C ALA A 250 -2.56 -20.90 2.75
N TYR A 251 -2.75 -19.82 1.99
CA TYR A 251 -3.12 -18.51 2.49
C TYR A 251 -4.47 -18.56 3.22
N ARG A 252 -5.53 -19.04 2.55
CA ARG A 252 -6.87 -19.12 3.15
C ARG A 252 -6.93 -20.01 4.39
N THR A 253 -6.13 -21.08 4.45
CA THR A 253 -6.09 -21.98 5.60
C THR A 253 -5.38 -21.36 6.80
N ASN A 254 -4.37 -20.52 6.58
CA ASN A 254 -3.47 -20.06 7.64
C ASN A 254 -3.64 -18.58 8.03
N VAL A 255 -4.25 -17.77 7.17
CA VAL A 255 -4.32 -16.32 7.40
C VAL A 255 -5.24 -15.97 8.57
N SER A 256 -4.68 -15.20 9.49
CA SER A 256 -5.35 -14.74 10.71
C SER A 256 -6.00 -13.37 10.53
N ALA A 257 -5.58 -12.55 9.58
CA ALA A 257 -6.15 -11.22 9.35
C ALA A 257 -5.74 -10.70 7.99
N LEU A 258 -6.54 -9.81 7.41
CA LEU A 258 -6.32 -9.29 6.07
C LEU A 258 -6.59 -7.80 5.99
N MET A 259 -5.72 -7.08 5.29
CA MET A 259 -5.96 -5.72 4.83
C MET A 259 -5.94 -5.72 3.30
N CYS A 260 -7.10 -5.49 2.71
CA CYS A 260 -7.29 -5.44 1.25
C CYS A 260 -8.04 -4.18 0.87
N SER A 261 -7.56 -3.47 -0.15
CA SER A 261 -8.15 -2.19 -0.55
C SER A 261 -9.10 -2.30 -1.73
N GLU A 262 -10.19 -1.53 -1.67
CA GLU A 262 -11.08 -1.28 -2.80
C GLU A 262 -10.84 0.09 -3.44
N SER A 263 -9.82 0.83 -3.04
CA SER A 263 -9.52 2.13 -3.65
C SER A 263 -8.10 2.59 -3.42
N PHE A 264 -7.48 3.10 -4.49
CA PHE A 264 -6.16 3.73 -4.49
C PHE A 264 -6.18 5.20 -4.05
N SER A 265 -7.32 5.70 -3.52
CA SER A 265 -7.44 7.10 -3.10
C SER A 265 -6.48 7.48 -1.98
N GLY A 266 -6.17 6.53 -1.08
CA GLY A 266 -5.10 6.53 -0.09
C GLY A 266 -5.03 7.70 0.88
N ILE A 267 -3.96 7.74 1.67
CA ILE A 267 -3.66 8.82 2.61
C ILE A 267 -2.86 9.90 1.87
N LEU A 268 -3.12 11.18 2.17
CA LEU A 268 -2.43 12.29 1.53
C LEU A 268 -0.93 12.19 1.84
N SER A 269 -0.12 11.95 0.81
CA SER A 269 1.31 11.66 0.91
C SER A 269 2.02 11.98 -0.41
N ALA A 270 3.35 12.08 -0.39
CA ALA A 270 4.14 12.39 -1.59
C ALA A 270 4.01 11.33 -2.70
N TYR A 271 3.79 10.06 -2.35
CA TYR A 271 3.66 8.95 -3.30
C TYR A 271 2.23 8.76 -3.81
N GLN A 272 1.23 9.47 -3.25
CA GLN A 272 -0.18 9.30 -3.59
C GLN A 272 -0.47 9.56 -5.08
N VAL A 273 0.21 10.55 -5.67
CA VAL A 273 0.05 10.89 -7.09
C VAL A 273 0.40 9.70 -7.99
N ASN A 274 1.45 8.94 -7.65
CA ASN A 274 1.86 7.77 -8.42
C ASN A 274 0.75 6.71 -8.43
N PHE A 275 0.09 6.46 -7.29
CA PHE A 275 -1.01 5.48 -7.22
C PHE A 275 -2.29 5.97 -7.91
N TRP A 276 -2.53 7.27 -7.96
CA TRP A 276 -3.61 7.81 -8.78
C TRP A 276 -3.35 7.58 -10.27
N VAL A 277 -2.12 7.81 -10.73
CA VAL A 277 -1.71 7.55 -12.11
C VAL A 277 -1.83 6.04 -12.43
N LEU A 278 -1.23 5.18 -11.61
CA LEU A 278 -1.28 3.73 -11.80
C LEU A 278 -2.70 3.17 -11.76
N GLY A 279 -3.53 3.61 -10.82
CA GLY A 279 -4.92 3.18 -10.70
C GLY A 279 -5.82 3.57 -11.88
N HIS A 280 -5.46 4.62 -12.64
CA HIS A 280 -6.16 5.01 -13.87
C HIS A 280 -5.59 4.38 -15.14
N LEU A 281 -4.27 4.15 -15.20
CA LEU A 281 -3.60 3.68 -16.41
C LEU A 281 -3.54 2.17 -16.53
N ILE A 282 -3.38 1.45 -15.41
CA ILE A 282 -3.39 -0.01 -15.43
C ILE A 282 -4.82 -0.48 -15.74
N PRO A 283 -5.01 -1.39 -16.71
CA PRO A 283 -6.32 -1.87 -17.11
C PRO A 283 -6.88 -2.89 -16.10
N HIS A 284 -7.19 -2.43 -14.89
CA HIS A 284 -7.83 -3.26 -13.86
C HIS A 284 -9.22 -3.74 -14.32
N LYS A 285 -9.66 -4.91 -13.85
CA LYS A 285 -10.99 -5.46 -14.14
C LYS A 285 -12.09 -4.70 -13.42
N SER A 286 -11.73 -4.01 -12.34
CA SER A 286 -12.64 -3.16 -11.57
C SER A 286 -11.94 -1.92 -11.02
N SER A 287 -12.73 -0.93 -10.60
CA SER A 287 -12.24 0.22 -9.85
C SER A 287 -11.78 -0.12 -8.42
N LYS A 288 -11.96 -1.39 -7.98
CA LYS A 288 -11.62 -1.88 -6.65
C LYS A 288 -10.19 -2.39 -6.60
N ASN A 289 -9.25 -1.47 -6.49
CA ASN A 289 -7.82 -1.78 -6.42
C ASN A 289 -7.07 -0.75 -5.56
N ASP A 290 -5.89 -1.12 -5.08
CA ASP A 290 -4.99 -0.24 -4.33
C ASP A 290 -4.01 0.55 -5.23
N GLY A 291 -4.19 0.46 -6.54
CA GLY A 291 -3.37 1.07 -7.58
C GLY A 291 -2.59 0.02 -8.37
N VAL A 292 -2.27 -1.13 -7.75
CA VAL A 292 -1.50 -2.20 -8.39
C VAL A 292 -2.08 -3.60 -8.15
N VAL A 293 -2.83 -3.83 -7.07
CA VAL A 293 -3.48 -5.09 -6.73
C VAL A 293 -4.98 -4.86 -6.58
N GLU A 294 -5.77 -5.71 -7.22
CA GLU A 294 -7.22 -5.70 -7.05
C GLU A 294 -7.65 -6.32 -5.73
N PHE A 295 -8.77 -5.83 -5.19
CA PHE A 295 -9.37 -6.37 -3.98
C PHE A 295 -9.58 -7.90 -4.05
N GLU A 296 -10.07 -8.40 -5.19
CA GLU A 296 -10.32 -9.85 -5.39
C GLU A 296 -9.02 -10.67 -5.42
N SER A 297 -7.95 -10.11 -6.00
CA SER A 297 -6.62 -10.73 -5.94
C SER A 297 -6.11 -10.78 -4.50
N CYS A 298 -6.34 -9.73 -3.71
CA CYS A 298 -5.95 -9.70 -2.30
C CYS A 298 -6.76 -10.62 -1.39
N SER A 299 -8.07 -10.69 -1.58
CA SER A 299 -8.94 -11.52 -0.74
C SER A 299 -8.73 -13.02 -0.99
N ALA A 300 -8.11 -13.40 -2.11
CA ALA A 300 -7.75 -14.77 -2.44
C ALA A 300 -8.93 -15.75 -2.37
N GLY A 301 -10.14 -15.28 -2.67
CA GLY A 301 -11.37 -16.07 -2.59
C GLY A 301 -12.04 -16.10 -1.20
N ILE A 302 -11.57 -15.30 -0.24
CA ILE A 302 -12.33 -15.01 0.98
C ILE A 302 -13.46 -14.05 0.60
N GLU A 303 -14.69 -14.42 0.94
CA GLU A 303 -15.89 -13.67 0.57
C GLU A 303 -15.83 -12.21 1.08
N ALA A 304 -16.18 -11.27 0.20
CA ALA A 304 -16.19 -9.84 0.52
C ALA A 304 -17.13 -9.48 1.69
N SER A 305 -18.17 -10.30 1.94
CA SER A 305 -19.09 -10.16 3.07
C SER A 305 -18.41 -10.34 4.44
N LYS A 306 -17.26 -11.01 4.49
CA LYS A 306 -16.47 -11.18 5.72
C LYS A 306 -15.59 -9.97 6.02
N PHE A 307 -15.47 -9.03 5.08
CA PHE A 307 -14.69 -7.83 5.27
C PHE A 307 -15.56 -6.66 5.75
N GLY A 308 -15.11 -5.98 6.80
CA GLY A 308 -15.69 -4.72 7.26
C GLY A 308 -14.84 -3.53 6.85
N ASP A 309 -15.39 -2.32 6.92
CA ASP A 309 -14.76 -1.08 6.45
C ASP A 309 -14.12 -0.24 7.58
N THR A 310 -13.88 -0.85 8.73
CA THR A 310 -13.28 -0.20 9.89
C THR A 310 -12.03 -0.93 10.39
N TYR A 311 -11.11 -0.18 11.01
CA TYR A 311 -9.88 -0.73 11.57
C TYR A 311 -10.10 -1.78 12.69
N THR A 312 -11.32 -1.95 13.20
CA THR A 312 -11.64 -3.00 14.16
C THR A 312 -11.97 -4.34 13.51
N ASP A 313 -12.12 -4.38 12.18
CA ASP A 313 -12.46 -5.58 11.43
C ASP A 313 -11.20 -6.40 11.13
N ARG A 314 -11.21 -7.68 11.52
CA ARG A 314 -10.09 -8.61 11.26
C ARG A 314 -9.77 -8.75 9.78
N PHE A 315 -10.80 -8.72 8.95
CA PHE A 315 -10.68 -8.60 7.49
C PHE A 315 -11.13 -7.18 7.14
N TYR A 316 -10.15 -6.33 6.92
CA TYR A 316 -10.31 -4.90 6.78
C TYR A 316 -10.28 -4.51 5.31
N ARG A 317 -11.42 -4.00 4.86
CA ARG A 317 -11.64 -3.45 3.53
C ARG A 317 -11.34 -1.97 3.55
N THR A 318 -10.27 -1.59 2.88
CA THR A 318 -9.71 -0.25 2.98
C THR A 318 -9.97 0.60 1.75
N LYS A 319 -9.61 1.87 1.85
CA LYS A 319 -9.45 2.81 0.72
C LYS A 319 -8.03 3.36 0.64
N LEU A 320 -7.08 2.52 1.00
CA LEU A 320 -5.65 2.77 1.04
C LEU A 320 -5.00 2.47 -0.31
N ASN A 321 -4.02 3.28 -0.71
CA ASN A 321 -3.17 2.87 -1.83
C ASN A 321 -2.21 1.75 -1.36
N HIS A 322 -1.49 1.14 -2.30
CA HIS A 322 -0.63 0.00 -2.01
C HIS A 322 0.46 0.32 -0.96
N TYR A 323 0.99 1.55 -0.94
CA TYR A 323 2.04 1.93 -0.01
C TYR A 323 1.53 2.32 1.37
N ASP A 324 0.30 2.82 1.51
CA ASP A 324 -0.24 3.12 2.83
C ASP A 324 -0.39 1.83 3.67
N MET A 325 -0.58 0.67 3.03
CA MET A 325 -0.61 -0.64 3.68
C MET A 325 0.77 -1.15 4.14
N GLN A 326 1.82 -0.34 3.96
CA GLN A 326 3.13 -0.52 4.60
C GLN A 326 3.24 0.25 5.91
N PHE A 327 2.17 0.89 6.39
CA PHE A 327 2.10 1.71 7.62
C PHE A 327 2.80 3.07 7.56
N ARG A 328 3.53 3.38 6.48
CA ARG A 328 4.34 4.60 6.32
C ARG A 328 3.57 5.92 6.41
N GLY A 329 2.32 5.91 5.97
CA GLY A 329 1.49 7.13 5.87
C GLY A 329 0.69 7.45 7.14
N GLY A 330 0.86 6.67 8.20
CA GLY A 330 0.06 6.80 9.41
C GLY A 330 -1.42 6.45 9.20
N ASP A 331 -2.28 7.07 10.01
CA ASP A 331 -3.73 6.94 9.94
C ASP A 331 -4.41 8.23 9.44
N ALA A 332 -5.48 8.08 8.65
CA ALA A 332 -6.35 9.20 8.32
C ALA A 332 -7.15 9.67 9.54
N PHE A 333 -7.33 10.99 9.69
CA PHE A 333 -8.01 11.56 10.86
C PHE A 333 -9.50 11.19 11.00
N LEU A 334 -10.27 11.23 9.90
CA LEU A 334 -11.73 11.04 9.91
C LEU A 334 -12.23 9.80 9.14
N ASN A 335 -11.35 9.10 8.43
CA ASN A 335 -11.76 8.00 7.56
C ASN A 335 -11.33 6.66 8.13
N LYS A 336 -12.28 5.94 8.74
CA LYS A 336 -12.02 4.62 9.35
C LYS A 336 -11.62 3.54 8.35
N ALA A 337 -11.80 3.75 7.05
CA ALA A 337 -11.31 2.87 5.98
C ALA A 337 -9.87 3.17 5.55
N LYS A 338 -9.21 4.14 6.21
CA LYS A 338 -7.82 4.56 5.96
C LYS A 338 -7.02 4.66 7.26
N MET A 339 -7.11 3.66 8.13
CA MET A 339 -6.41 3.63 9.42
C MET A 339 -5.60 2.34 9.59
N PRO A 340 -4.51 2.15 8.81
CA PRO A 340 -3.71 0.93 8.84
C PRO A 340 -2.97 0.71 10.17
N LEU A 341 -2.47 1.76 10.84
CA LEU A 341 -1.77 1.62 12.12
C LEU A 341 -2.73 1.20 13.22
N LYS A 342 -3.87 1.89 13.38
CA LYS A 342 -4.90 1.44 14.32
C LYS A 342 -5.40 0.04 14.03
N TRP A 343 -5.52 -0.35 12.76
CA TRP A 343 -5.90 -1.71 12.45
C TRP A 343 -4.91 -2.69 13.06
N PHE A 344 -3.60 -2.46 12.88
CA PHE A 344 -2.56 -3.29 13.46
C PHE A 344 -2.57 -3.28 14.99
N GLU A 345 -2.77 -2.12 15.62
CA GLU A 345 -2.87 -1.99 17.09
C GLU A 345 -4.04 -2.76 17.69
N CYS A 346 -5.19 -2.78 17.01
CA CYS A 346 -6.46 -3.25 17.55
C CYS A 346 -6.79 -4.71 17.21
N LEU A 347 -6.00 -5.33 16.33
CA LEU A 347 -6.31 -6.59 15.66
C LEU A 347 -6.27 -7.82 16.56
N LEU A 348 -5.32 -7.87 17.50
CA LEU A 348 -4.95 -9.08 18.25
C LEU A 348 -5.06 -8.93 19.75
#